data_AF-A0A7Y8KA64-F1
#
_entry.id   AF-A0A7Y8KA64-F1
#
_cell.length_a   1.000
_cell.length_b   1.000
_cell.length_c   1.000
_cell.angle_alpha   90.00
_cell.angle_beta   90.00
_cell.angle_gamma   90.00
#
_symmetry.space_group_name_H-M   'P 1'
#
loop_
_entity.id
_entity.type
_entity.pdbx_description
1 polymer ?
#
loop_
_entity_poly.entity_id
_entity_poly.type
_entity_poly.pdbx_seq_one_letter_code
_entity_poly.pdbx_strand_id
1 'polypeptide(L)'
;RDRSFDVSFKAIPYSETVCFRPELKKKPQIAGTVPARVTSRQANDPYAEIDLEGRYRVNFLFDRDTWKPGQESMWLRLARPYAGDTHGLHLPLIAGTEVAIAFEQGDP
;
A
#
# COMPACT_ATOMS: atom_id res chain seq x y z
N ARG A 1 5.62 21.15 53.54
CA ARG A 1 4.41 20.29 53.54
C ARG A 1 3.52 20.84 52.44
N ASP A 2 3.57 20.33 51.20
CA ASP A 2 2.67 20.78 50.10
C ASP A 2 2.88 19.90 48.83
N ARG A 3 2.72 18.58 48.95
CA ARG A 3 2.60 17.71 47.76
C ARG A 3 1.59 16.62 48.03
N SER A 4 0.35 16.83 47.58
CA SER A 4 -0.66 15.78 47.43
C SER A 4 -0.52 15.16 46.04
N PHE A 5 -0.77 13.85 45.94
CA PHE A 5 -0.77 13.11 44.70
C PHE A 5 -2.10 12.37 44.59
N ASP A 6 -2.88 12.72 43.57
CA ASP A 6 -4.19 12.14 43.30
C ASP A 6 -4.15 11.37 41.96
N VAL A 7 -4.72 10.16 41.96
CA VAL A 7 -4.80 9.29 40.79
C VAL A 7 -6.21 8.75 40.64
N SER A 8 -6.74 8.82 39.42
CA SER A 8 -7.95 8.13 39.00
C SER A 8 -7.60 7.04 37.97
N PHE A 9 -8.24 5.89 38.04
CA PHE A 9 -8.12 4.83 37.05
C PHE A 9 -9.48 4.37 36.54
N LYS A 10 -9.49 3.82 35.32
CA LYS A 10 -10.65 3.17 34.71
C LYS A 10 -10.27 1.72 34.43
N ALA A 11 -11.11 0.78 34.84
CA ALA A 11 -10.85 -0.65 34.71
C ALA A 11 -12.05 -1.36 34.08
N ILE A 12 -11.81 -2.57 33.59
CA ILE A 12 -12.85 -3.52 33.19
C ILE A 12 -12.76 -4.77 34.10
N PRO A 13 -13.86 -5.48 34.36
CA PRO A 13 -13.82 -6.74 35.10
C PRO A 13 -12.93 -7.77 34.42
N TYR A 14 -12.20 -8.56 35.22
CA TYR A 14 -11.44 -9.69 34.71
C TYR A 14 -12.41 -10.79 34.24
N SER A 15 -12.11 -11.37 33.08
CA SER A 15 -12.80 -12.54 32.55
C SER A 15 -11.82 -13.36 31.72
N GLU A 16 -11.83 -14.68 31.89
CA GLU A 16 -11.03 -15.60 31.07
C GLU A 16 -11.52 -15.65 29.61
N THR A 17 -12.76 -15.23 29.36
CA THR A 17 -13.40 -15.30 28.03
C THR A 17 -13.48 -13.94 27.33
N VAL A 18 -13.30 -12.83 28.05
CA VAL A 18 -13.49 -11.48 27.50
C VAL A 18 -12.26 -10.62 27.74
N CYS A 19 -11.59 -10.26 26.66
CA CYS A 19 -10.44 -9.37 26.66
C CYS A 19 -10.83 -7.94 26.24
N PHE A 20 -10.10 -6.94 26.73
CA PHE A 20 -10.24 -5.56 26.26
C PHE A 20 -9.99 -5.46 24.74
N ARG A 21 -10.86 -4.70 24.06
CA ARG A 21 -10.69 -4.29 22.67
C ARG A 21 -10.91 -2.77 22.61
N PRO A 22 -9.93 -1.99 22.11
CA PRO A 22 -10.12 -0.56 21.95
C PRO A 22 -11.17 -0.27 20.87
N GLU A 23 -11.78 0.92 20.95
CA GLU A 23 -12.70 1.40 19.92
C GLU A 23 -11.99 1.53 18.57
N LEU A 24 -12.71 1.20 17.50
CA LEU A 24 -12.19 1.29 16.14
C LEU A 24 -12.03 2.75 15.73
N LYS A 25 -10.81 3.12 15.32
CA LYS A 25 -10.54 4.42 14.71
C LYS A 25 -11.02 4.43 13.26
N LYS A 26 -11.37 5.62 12.76
CA LYS A 26 -11.70 5.80 11.34
C LYS A 26 -10.48 5.45 10.47
N LYS A 27 -10.67 4.53 9.53
CA LYS A 27 -9.64 4.10 8.58
C LYS A 27 -9.36 5.23 7.57
N PRO A 28 -8.08 5.51 7.22
CA PRO A 28 -7.77 6.42 6.12
C PRO A 28 -8.32 5.87 4.80
N GLN A 29 -8.74 6.77 3.90
CA GLN A 29 -9.29 6.40 2.61
C GLN A 29 -8.76 7.31 1.49
N ILE A 30 -8.47 6.73 0.33
CA ILE A 30 -8.09 7.43 -0.90
C ILE A 30 -9.22 7.24 -1.93
N ALA A 31 -10.02 8.28 -2.17
CA ALA A 31 -11.19 8.23 -3.03
C ALA A 31 -10.89 8.25 -4.55
N GLY A 32 -9.61 8.36 -4.94
CA GLY A 32 -9.18 8.52 -6.32
C GLY A 32 -7.88 7.79 -6.63
N THR A 33 -7.23 8.20 -7.70
CA THR A 33 -5.93 7.65 -8.06
C THR A 33 -4.79 8.52 -7.56
N VAL A 34 -3.66 7.88 -7.25
CA VAL A 34 -2.42 8.55 -6.86
C VAL A 34 -1.35 8.29 -7.92
N PRO A 35 -0.62 9.33 -8.38
CA PRO A 35 0.43 9.15 -9.35
C PRO A 35 1.64 8.43 -8.76
N ALA A 36 2.20 7.52 -9.54
CA ALA A 36 3.41 6.77 -9.21
C ALA A 36 4.24 6.53 -10.47
N ARG A 37 5.50 6.09 -10.31
CA ARG A 37 6.37 5.67 -11.40
C ARG A 37 6.75 4.22 -11.26
N VAL A 38 6.72 3.47 -12.36
CA VAL A 38 7.14 2.06 -12.37
C VAL A 38 8.63 1.96 -12.02
N THR A 39 8.98 1.05 -11.11
CA THR A 39 10.36 0.81 -10.68
C THR A 39 10.85 -0.57 -11.11
N SER A 40 12.17 -0.70 -11.27
CA SER A 40 12.86 -1.96 -11.52
C SER A 40 14.08 -2.04 -10.60
N ARG A 41 14.49 -3.27 -10.24
CA ARG A 41 15.71 -3.50 -9.46
C ARG A 41 16.99 -3.13 -10.21
N GLN A 42 16.95 -3.18 -11.55
CA GLN A 42 18.09 -2.82 -12.39
C GLN A 42 17.99 -1.37 -12.82
N ALA A 43 19.07 -0.62 -12.65
CA ALA A 43 19.15 0.76 -13.16
C ALA A 43 19.14 0.76 -14.69
N ASN A 44 18.32 1.63 -15.28
CA ASN A 44 18.13 1.75 -16.74
C ASN A 44 17.72 0.44 -17.42
N ASP A 45 16.89 -0.35 -16.75
CA ASP A 45 16.32 -1.55 -17.33
C ASP A 45 15.48 -1.19 -18.57
N PRO A 46 15.75 -1.78 -19.75
CA PRO A 46 14.92 -1.56 -20.94
C PRO A 46 13.47 -1.99 -20.74
N TYR A 47 13.20 -2.88 -19.79
CA TYR A 47 11.86 -3.34 -19.41
C TYR A 47 11.61 -3.09 -17.92
N ALA A 48 10.34 -3.04 -17.49
CA ALA A 48 10.07 -3.07 -16.05
C ALA A 48 10.20 -4.51 -15.52
N GLU A 49 10.51 -4.65 -14.23
CA GLU A 49 10.44 -5.93 -13.54
C GLU A 49 8.97 -6.34 -13.41
N ILE A 50 8.64 -7.52 -13.92
CA ILE A 50 7.29 -8.08 -13.95
C ILE A 50 7.34 -9.48 -13.38
N ASP A 51 6.38 -9.84 -12.53
CA ASP A 51 6.25 -11.19 -12.03
C ASP A 51 5.46 -12.13 -12.97
N LEU A 52 5.33 -13.40 -12.59
CA LEU A 52 4.62 -14.40 -13.40
C LEU A 52 3.13 -14.05 -13.63
N GLU A 53 2.55 -13.17 -12.81
CA GLU A 53 1.16 -12.74 -12.91
C GLU A 53 1.01 -11.43 -13.72
N GLY A 54 2.11 -10.79 -14.12
CA GLY A 54 2.08 -9.53 -14.85
C GLY A 54 1.91 -8.30 -13.96
N ARG A 55 2.32 -8.38 -12.69
CA ARG A 55 2.28 -7.27 -11.72
C ARG A 55 3.56 -6.44 -11.76
N TYR A 56 3.47 -5.20 -11.29
CA TYR A 56 4.55 -4.22 -11.29
C TYR A 56 4.84 -3.70 -9.89
N ARG A 57 6.05 -3.17 -9.70
CA ARG A 57 6.39 -2.32 -8.56
C ARG A 57 6.44 -0.86 -8.97
N VAL A 58 6.10 0.02 -8.05
CA VAL A 58 6.04 1.46 -8.29
C VAL A 58 6.59 2.24 -7.12
N ASN A 59 7.08 3.44 -7.39
CA ASN A 59 7.38 4.45 -6.40
C ASN A 59 6.30 5.53 -6.44
N PHE A 60 5.59 5.74 -5.34
CA PHE A 60 4.57 6.77 -5.23
C PHE A 60 5.22 8.15 -5.16
N LEU A 61 4.68 9.13 -5.91
CA LEU A 61 5.29 10.47 -5.94
C LEU A 61 5.21 11.23 -4.62
N PHE A 62 4.33 10.83 -3.71
CA PHE A 62 4.24 11.42 -2.37
C PHE A 62 5.21 10.78 -1.37
N ASP A 63 5.79 9.62 -1.70
CA ASP A 63 6.72 8.93 -0.82
C ASP A 63 8.07 9.66 -0.81
N ARG A 64 8.52 10.04 0.38
CA ARG A 64 9.75 10.81 0.60
C ARG A 64 10.86 9.95 1.19
N ASP A 65 10.56 8.71 1.53
CA ASP A 65 11.54 7.80 2.10
C ASP A 65 12.48 7.26 1.02
N THR A 66 13.70 6.92 1.42
CA THR A 66 14.69 6.36 0.52
C THR A 66 14.63 4.84 0.55
N TRP A 67 14.28 4.26 -0.59
CA TRP A 67 14.17 2.82 -0.78
C TRP A 67 15.22 2.32 -1.76
N LYS A 68 15.50 1.01 -1.73
CA LYS A 68 16.27 0.37 -2.80
C LYS A 68 15.39 0.26 -4.05
N PRO A 69 15.93 0.50 -5.26
CA PRO A 69 15.21 0.31 -6.51
C PRO A 69 14.47 -1.02 -6.58
N GLY A 70 13.18 -0.98 -6.91
CA GLY A 70 12.33 -2.16 -7.00
C GLY A 70 11.92 -2.72 -5.64
N GLN A 71 11.96 -1.94 -4.56
CA GLN A 71 11.48 -2.31 -3.21
C GLN A 71 10.58 -1.22 -2.60
N GLU A 72 10.08 -0.29 -3.41
CA GLU A 72 9.27 0.87 -2.98
C GLU A 72 7.81 0.52 -2.76
N SER A 73 7.32 -0.56 -3.37
CA SER A 73 5.95 -1.03 -3.20
C SER A 73 5.84 -2.55 -3.17
N MET A 74 4.67 -3.00 -2.73
CA MET A 74 4.18 -4.34 -3.04
C MET A 74 3.86 -4.48 -4.53
N TRP A 75 3.65 -5.71 -4.97
CA TRP A 75 3.25 -6.01 -6.35
C TRP A 75 1.84 -5.50 -6.63
N LEU A 76 1.70 -4.66 -7.65
CA LEU A 76 0.45 -4.04 -8.07
C LEU A 76 -0.02 -4.60 -9.41
N ARG A 77 -1.33 -4.83 -9.52
CA ARG A 77 -1.96 -5.32 -10.76
C ARG A 77 -2.12 -4.18 -11.76
N LEU A 78 -1.77 -4.43 -13.02
CA LEU A 78 -2.05 -3.52 -14.12
C LEU A 78 -3.47 -3.75 -14.63
N ALA A 79 -4.30 -2.70 -14.64
CA ALA A 79 -5.60 -2.74 -15.30
C ALA A 79 -5.39 -2.88 -16.82
N ARG A 80 -6.02 -3.90 -17.42
CA ARG A 80 -5.92 -4.19 -18.85
C ARG A 80 -7.26 -3.87 -19.54
N PRO A 81 -7.24 -3.34 -20.77
CA PRO A 81 -8.48 -3.09 -21.53
C PRO A 81 -9.18 -4.40 -21.94
N TYR A 82 -8.43 -5.50 -22.07
CA TYR A 82 -8.98 -6.83 -22.33
C TYR A 82 -8.17 -7.90 -21.61
N ALA A 83 -8.83 -8.66 -20.73
CA ALA A 83 -8.25 -9.79 -20.01
C ALA A 83 -9.25 -10.96 -20.00
N GLY A 84 -8.78 -12.13 -20.44
CA GLY A 84 -9.46 -13.41 -20.33
C GLY A 84 -8.51 -14.47 -19.78
N ASP A 85 -9.03 -15.69 -19.58
CA ASP A 85 -8.30 -16.80 -18.96
C ASP A 85 -7.05 -17.21 -19.76
N THR A 86 -7.21 -17.38 -21.09
CA THR A 86 -6.14 -17.81 -22.00
C THR A 86 -5.70 -16.74 -23.00
N HIS A 87 -6.51 -15.70 -23.18
CA HIS A 87 -6.28 -14.65 -24.18
C HIS A 87 -6.53 -13.28 -23.58
N GLY A 88 -5.80 -12.28 -24.03
CA GLY A 88 -5.96 -10.89 -23.60
C GLY A 88 -4.98 -9.96 -24.30
N LEU A 89 -5.06 -8.67 -23.96
CA LEU A 89 -4.11 -7.67 -24.43
C LEU A 89 -3.13 -7.32 -23.31
N HIS A 90 -1.84 -7.59 -23.54
CA HIS A 90 -0.77 -7.20 -22.62
C HIS A 90 0.17 -6.21 -23.32
N LEU A 91 0.20 -4.98 -22.83
CA LEU A 91 1.12 -3.93 -23.24
C LEU A 91 2.01 -3.60 -22.04
N PRO A 92 3.19 -4.24 -21.91
CA PRO A 92 4.03 -4.08 -20.73
C PRO A 92 4.52 -2.64 -20.55
N LEU A 93 4.60 -2.21 -19.30
CA LEU A 93 5.16 -0.90 -18.96
C LEU A 93 6.69 -0.97 -18.92
N ILE A 94 7.32 0.16 -19.19
CA ILE A 94 8.77 0.32 -19.04
C ILE A 94 9.08 0.96 -17.68
N ALA A 95 10.32 0.78 -17.21
CA ALA A 95 10.77 1.46 -16.01
C ALA A 95 10.66 2.99 -16.17
N GLY A 96 10.17 3.67 -15.13
CA GLY A 96 9.96 5.13 -15.12
C GLY A 96 8.64 5.62 -15.73
N THR A 97 7.84 4.73 -16.36
CA THR A 97 6.50 5.10 -16.84
C THR A 97 5.64 5.62 -15.69
N GLU A 98 4.98 6.75 -15.92
CA GLU A 98 4.04 7.34 -14.97
C GLU A 98 2.69 6.63 -15.06
N VAL A 99 2.16 6.23 -13.90
CA VAL A 99 0.94 5.45 -13.76
C VAL A 99 0.03 6.07 -12.71
N ALA A 100 -1.27 5.86 -12.86
CA ALA A 100 -2.27 6.22 -11.88
C ALA A 100 -2.67 4.97 -11.07
N ILE A 101 -2.41 4.98 -9.77
CA ILE A 101 -2.70 3.85 -8.86
C ILE A 101 -4.06 4.06 -8.21
N ALA A 102 -4.98 3.12 -8.41
CA ALA A 102 -6.27 3.07 -7.73
C ALA A 102 -6.20 2.15 -6.51
N PHE A 103 -6.95 2.49 -5.47
CA PHE A 103 -7.03 1.73 -4.23
C PHE A 103 -8.38 1.02 -4.13
N GLU A 104 -8.35 -0.30 -3.92
CA GLU A 104 -9.55 -1.11 -3.80
C GLU A 104 -10.34 -0.68 -2.55
N GLN A 105 -11.61 -0.29 -2.73
CA GLN A 105 -12.44 0.30 -1.67
C GLN A 105 -11.85 1.58 -1.03
N GLY A 106 -10.89 2.21 -1.72
CA GLY A 106 -10.15 3.36 -1.22
C GLY A 106 -9.16 3.01 -0.10
N ASP A 107 -8.73 1.76 0.02
CA ASP A 107 -7.81 1.29 1.06
C ASP A 107 -6.34 1.52 0.68
N PRO A 108 -5.62 2.45 1.36
CA PRO A 108 -4.22 2.76 1.06
C PRO A 108 -3.21 1.68 1.49
#